data_AF-A0A522FP21-F1
#
_entry.id   AF-A0A522FP21-F1
#
_cell.length_a   1.000
_cell.length_b   1.000
_cell.length_c   1.000
_cell.angle_alpha   90.00
_cell.angle_beta   90.00
_cell.angle_gamma   90.00
#
_symmetry.space_group_name_H-M   'P 1'
#
loop_
_entity.id
_entity.type
_entity.pdbx_description
1 polymer ?
#
loop_
_entity_poly.entity_id
_entity_poly.type
_entity_poly.pdbx_seq_one_letter_code
_entity_poly.pdbx_strand_id
1 'polypeptide(L)' 'MKNKNEKYFDAVQMVRDIRDAMYRQRTDPNFKQSEFDEIKAKWTNLLEQQEKIHSYKSRAS' A
#
# COMPACT_ATOMS: atom_id res chain seq x y z
N MET A 1 11.24 -5.49 25.14
CA MET A 1 10.31 -4.65 24.36
C MET A 1 10.22 -5.22 22.96
N LYS A 2 9.07 -5.74 22.51
CA LYS A 2 8.69 -5.94 21.10
C LYS A 2 7.43 -6.81 21.05
N ASN A 3 6.29 -6.17 20.87
CA ASN A 3 5.16 -6.70 20.12
C ASN A 3 4.57 -5.49 19.39
N LYS A 4 5.37 -4.93 18.47
CA LYS A 4 4.83 -3.96 17.53
C LYS A 4 4.02 -4.79 16.55
N ASN A 5 2.70 -4.70 16.59
CA ASN A 5 1.82 -5.27 15.58
C ASN A 5 2.45 -4.99 14.20
N GLU A 6 2.82 -6.03 13.47
CA GLU A 6 3.32 -5.87 12.10
C GLU A 6 2.18 -5.25 11.29
N LYS A 7 2.35 -3.98 10.92
CA LYS A 7 1.42 -3.23 10.08
C LYS A 7 1.93 -3.35 8.65
N TYR A 8 1.22 -4.13 7.84
CA TYR A 8 1.56 -4.37 6.44
C TYR A 8 0.99 -3.26 5.55
N PHE A 9 -0.22 -2.80 5.85
CA PHE A 9 -0.89 -1.74 5.10
C PHE A 9 -0.80 -0.39 5.82
N ASP A 10 -0.26 0.63 5.14
CA ASP A 10 -0.21 2.00 5.62
C ASP A 10 -0.89 2.98 4.66
N ALA A 11 -2.12 3.37 4.99
CA ALA A 11 -2.91 4.32 4.21
C ALA A 11 -2.21 5.68 4.00
N VAL A 12 -1.41 6.16 4.97
CA VAL A 12 -0.73 7.46 4.84
C VAL A 12 0.36 7.35 3.77
N GLN A 13 1.12 6.26 3.78
CA GLN A 13 2.16 6.03 2.79
C GLN A 13 1.56 5.75 1.41
N MET A 14 0.42 5.04 1.33
CA MET A 14 -0.33 4.86 0.09
C MET A 14 -0.71 6.20 -0.55
N VAL A 15 -1.30 7.11 0.23
CA VAL A 15 -1.71 8.44 -0.29
C VAL A 15 -0.51 9.25 -0.75
N ARG A 16 0.64 9.16 -0.05
CA ARG A 16 1.88 9.82 -0.48
C ARG A 16 2.39 9.27 -1.80
N ASP A 17 2.47 7.94 -1.95
CA ASP A 17 2.90 7.29 -3.19
C ASP A 17 2.00 7.72 -4.38
N ILE A 18 0.68 7.76 -4.18
CA ILE A 18 -0.28 8.23 -5.20
C ILE A 18 -0.05 9.70 -5.55
N ARG A 19 0.07 10.57 -4.54
CA ARG A 19 0.28 12.01 -4.75
C ARG A 19 1.57 12.27 -5.51
N ASP A 20 2.64 11.56 -5.16
CA ASP A 20 3.95 11.73 -5.78
C ASP A 20 3.93 11.21 -7.24
N ALA A 21 3.19 10.13 -7.52
CA ALA A 21 2.93 9.68 -8.89
C ALA A 21 2.10 10.70 -9.69
N MET A 22 1.06 11.29 -9.11
CA MET A 22 0.28 12.36 -9.76
C MET A 22 1.13 13.61 -10.04
N TYR A 23 2.07 13.94 -9.15
CA TYR A 23 3.00 15.04 -9.37
C TYR A 23 3.95 14.75 -10.53
N ARG A 24 4.53 13.53 -10.57
CA ARG A 24 5.40 13.10 -11.67
C ARG A 24 4.66 13.00 -13.00
N GLN A 25 3.43 12.50 -13.03
CA GLN A 25 2.61 12.51 -14.25
C GLN A 25 2.48 13.90 -14.89
N ARG A 26 2.48 14.96 -14.08
CA ARG A 26 2.37 16.35 -14.56
C ARG A 26 3.71 16.99 -14.93
N THR A 27 4.83 16.46 -14.43
CA THR A 27 6.13 17.14 -14.48
C THR A 27 7.22 16.34 -15.19
N ASP A 28 7.08 15.02 -15.27
CA ASP A 28 8.04 14.11 -15.89
C ASP A 28 7.53 13.68 -17.28
N PRO A 29 8.22 14.08 -18.37
CA PRO A 29 7.84 13.68 -19.73
C PRO A 29 8.01 12.17 -19.99
N ASN A 30 8.73 11.46 -19.14
CA ASN A 30 8.93 10.00 -19.23
C ASN A 30 7.99 9.21 -18.33
N PHE A 31 7.02 9.86 -17.68
CA PHE A 31 6.09 9.18 -16.79
C PHE A 31 5.35 8.05 -17.51
N LYS A 32 5.41 6.84 -16.94
CA LYS A 32 4.71 5.68 -17.48
C LYS A 32 3.38 5.52 -16.78
N GLN A 33 2.30 5.38 -17.56
CA GLN A 33 0.97 5.16 -17.00
C GLN A 33 0.90 3.88 -16.14
N SER A 34 1.74 2.88 -16.45
CA SER A 34 1.86 1.62 -15.68
C SER A 34 2.27 1.82 -14.22
N GLU A 35 2.88 2.97 -13.87
CA GLU A 35 3.27 3.25 -12.48
C GLU A 35 2.06 3.34 -11.54
N PHE A 36 0.90 3.80 -12.03
CA PHE A 36 -0.32 3.78 -11.23
C PHE A 36 -0.84 2.36 -11.00
N ASP A 37 -0.71 1.48 -11.99
CA ASP A 37 -1.09 0.08 -11.87
C ASP A 37 -0.19 -0.65 -10.86
N GLU A 38 1.12 -0.36 -10.88
CA GLU A 38 2.09 -0.88 -9.92
C GLU A 38 1.80 -0.41 -8.48
N ILE A 39 1.51 0.88 -8.29
CA ILE A 39 1.12 1.43 -6.98
C ILE A 39 -0.15 0.74 -6.48
N LYS A 40 -1.17 0.60 -7.34
CA LYS A 40 -2.42 -0.08 -6.98
C LYS A 40 -2.15 -1.53 -6.57
N ALA A 41 -1.41 -2.29 -7.38
CA ALA A 41 -1.09 -3.69 -7.11
C ALA A 41 -0.33 -3.86 -5.78
N LYS A 42 0.67 -3.01 -5.52
CA LYS A 42 1.42 -2.99 -4.25
C LYS A 42 0.49 -2.82 -3.05
N TRP A 43 -0.36 -1.80 -3.06
CA TRP A 43 -1.20 -1.46 -1.91
C TRP A 43 -2.37 -2.42 -1.72
N THR A 44 -2.92 -2.98 -2.80
CA THR A 44 -3.90 -4.08 -2.73
C THR A 44 -3.31 -5.30 -2.04
N ASN A 45 -2.10 -5.74 -2.43
CA ASN A 45 -1.45 -6.89 -1.82
C ASN A 45 -1.18 -6.67 -0.32
N LEU A 46 -0.68 -5.49 0.06
CA LEU A 46 -0.44 -5.15 1.47
C LEU A 46 -1.73 -5.12 2.30
N LEU A 47 -2.84 -4.65 1.74
CA LEU A 47 -4.14 -4.69 2.39
C LEU A 47 -4.61 -6.13 2.59
N GLU A 48 -4.53 -6.98 1.56
CA GLU A 48 -4.90 -8.39 1.65
C GLU A 48 -4.07 -9.15 2.71
N GLN A 49 -2.77 -8.86 2.82
CA GLN A 49 -1.92 -9.44 3.86
C GLN A 49 -2.37 -9.02 5.27
N GLN A 50 -2.68 -7.73 5.45
CA GLN A 50 -3.21 -7.22 6.72
C GLN A 50 -4.54 -7.88 7.09
N GLU A 51 -5.45 -8.01 6.12
CA GLU A 51 -6.77 -8.64 6.32
C GLU A 51 -6.66 -10.12 6.64
N LYS A 52 -5.78 -10.86 5.96
CA LYS A 52 -5.51 -12.27 6.29
C LYS A 52 -5.09 -12.42 7.75
N ILE A 53 -4.18 -11.59 8.23
CA ILE A 53 -3.71 -11.63 9.62
C ILE A 53 -4.84 -11.32 10.60
N HIS A 54 -5.66 -10.29 10.32
CA HIS A 54 -6.82 -9.96 11.15
C HIS A 54 -7.84 -11.11 11.18
N SER A 55 -8.11 -11.74 10.04
CA SER A 55 -9.02 -12.88 9.93
C SER A 55 -8.53 -14.09 10.73
N TYR A 56 -7.24 -14.46 10.61
CA TYR A 56 -6.66 -15.54 11.42
C TYR A 56 -6.74 -15.25 12.92
N LYS A 57 -6.45 -14.01 13.33
CA LYS A 57 -6.52 -13.61 14.74
C LYS A 57 -7.95 -13.69 15.30
N SER A 58 -8.95 -13.32 14.51
CA SER A 58 -10.37 -13.42 14.89
C SER A 58 -10.92 -14.85 14.99
N ARG A 59 -10.30 -15.83 14.32
CA ARG A 59 -10.70 -17.25 14.38
C ARG A 59 -10.02 -18.04 15.49
N ALA A 60 -8.90 -17.54 16.01
CA ALA A 60 -8.11 -18.18 17.06
C ALA A 60 -8.48 -17.68 18.49
N SER A 61 -9.42 -16.74 18.60
CA SER A 61 -10.00 -16.26 19.87
C SER A 61 -11.40 -16.84 20.06
#